data_AF-A0A6B2NMC5-F1
#
_entry.id   AF-A0A6B2NMC5-F1
#
_cell.length_a   1.000
_cell.length_b   1.000
_cell.length_c   1.000
_cell.angle_alpha   90.00
_cell.angle_beta   90.00
_cell.angle_gamma   90.00
#
_symmetry.space_group_name_H-M   'P 1'
#
loop_
_entity.id
_entity.type
_entity.pdbx_description
1 polymer ?
#
loop_
_entity_poly.entity_id
_entity_poly.type
_entity_poly.pdbx_seq_one_letter_code
_entity_poly.pdbx_strand_id
1 'polypeptide(L)'
;MEEVKTRRARGGGGAARRAERTAVNIETAKYIERNIPNFEVLNEEALEIIEANAETILAEIGVNFVNNPAALERWRAAGAEVEDERVRIPRGLARKLCSTAPSQFTQHARNPEKSVVIGGRNMVLAPVYGPPFVRDAQGGRRYATMADFEKFVKLAYMSKWLHHSGGTVCEPTDIPVNKRHLDMLMAHMTLSDKPFMGSVTAPERAQDSVEMCEILFGKEFVRDNTVMTSLVNINSPMTFDDIMMGALEVYAANNQAAIISPFIVGGAMAPVSVAGTLTQVLAEVLAGVAYSQLVRPGAPVIFGAFVSSIDMNSGAPTFGTPEASLITYGAGQLARRLNLPYRSAGSFCGSKLPDAQAAYETANSLNMGLLAGVNFMLHACGWLEGGLVADFEKFVMDADQLGVLHGLAKGIAVDVNAQAMDAIREVGPGGHYLGCAHTQANFKSAFWKTELLDYKPFETWEEEGARDTYALASNRVEKLLATYRQPELSQDVAEALAAYVAEKKASMPDSFM
;
A
#
# COMPACT_ATOMS: atom_id res chain seq x y z
N MET A 1 69.26 19.38 27.10
CA MET A 1 68.82 19.66 25.71
C MET A 1 68.83 18.32 24.98
N GLU A 2 67.78 17.78 24.39
CA GLU A 2 66.33 18.01 24.39
C GLU A 2 65.80 16.74 23.69
N GLU A 3 64.89 16.01 24.34
CA GLU A 3 64.36 14.73 23.84
C GLU A 3 63.20 15.01 22.87
N VAL A 4 63.37 14.64 21.59
CA VAL A 4 62.34 14.86 20.56
C VAL A 4 61.22 13.82 20.72
N LYS A 5 60.09 14.25 21.30
CA LYS A 5 58.83 13.48 21.33
C LYS A 5 58.18 13.45 19.94
N THR A 6 58.15 12.28 19.32
CA THR A 6 57.32 12.01 18.13
C THR A 6 55.83 12.00 18.50
N ARG A 7 55.09 12.98 17.98
CA ARG A 7 53.62 13.04 18.06
C ARG A 7 52.99 11.88 17.28
N ARG A 8 52.31 10.98 17.98
CA ARG A 8 51.44 9.95 17.39
C ARG A 8 50.17 10.62 16.86
N ALA A 9 50.06 10.76 15.54
CA ALA A 9 48.86 11.30 14.88
C ALA A 9 47.69 10.30 15.02
N ARG A 10 46.71 10.61 15.88
CA ARG A 10 45.37 9.99 15.85
C ARG A 10 44.57 10.62 14.72
N GLY A 11 44.56 9.99 13.54
CA GLY A 11 43.85 10.50 12.38
C GLY A 11 43.40 9.38 11.44
N GLY A 12 42.32 8.68 11.81
CA GLY A 12 41.68 7.67 10.94
C GLY A 12 40.17 7.61 11.10
N GLY A 13 39.66 7.71 12.34
CA GLY A 13 38.22 7.63 12.61
C GLY A 13 37.40 8.80 12.08
N GLY A 14 37.99 9.99 11.93
CA GLY A 14 37.28 11.19 11.44
C GLY A 14 37.09 11.24 9.92
N ALA A 15 37.89 10.48 9.16
CA ALA A 15 37.74 10.32 7.72
C ALA A 15 36.77 9.18 7.41
N ALA A 16 36.87 8.05 8.13
CA ALA A 16 35.92 6.94 8.05
C ALA A 16 34.49 7.38 8.44
N ARG A 17 34.31 8.09 9.56
CA ARG A 17 32.99 8.65 9.96
C ARG A 17 32.48 9.75 9.04
N ARG A 18 33.36 10.44 8.31
CA ARG A 18 32.96 11.40 7.26
C ARG A 18 32.51 10.65 6.02
N ALA A 19 33.25 9.63 5.58
CA ALA A 19 32.90 8.74 4.48
C ALA A 19 31.56 8.03 4.72
N GLU A 20 31.33 7.52 5.93
CA GLU A 20 30.08 6.89 6.39
C GLU A 20 28.90 7.88 6.43
N ARG A 21 29.17 9.18 6.65
CA ARG A 21 28.17 10.27 6.57
C ARG A 21 27.91 10.77 5.15
N THR A 22 28.86 10.62 4.22
CA THR A 22 28.72 11.02 2.81
C THR A 22 28.20 9.90 1.90
N ALA A 23 28.28 8.64 2.33
CA ALA A 23 27.63 7.55 1.63
C ALA A 23 26.11 7.70 1.80
N VAL A 24 25.40 7.94 0.69
CA VAL A 24 23.94 7.88 0.67
C VAL A 24 23.54 6.42 0.87
N ASN A 25 23.21 6.05 2.11
CA ASN A 25 22.63 4.74 2.43
C ASN A 25 21.11 4.88 2.41
N ILE A 26 20.46 4.18 1.47
CA ILE A 26 19.01 4.19 1.32
C ILE A 26 18.46 3.08 2.21
N GLU A 27 18.25 3.41 3.47
CA GLU A 27 17.68 2.49 4.46
C GLU A 27 16.18 2.33 4.19
N THR A 28 15.73 1.11 3.90
CA THR A 28 14.31 0.74 3.90
C THR A 28 14.03 -0.12 5.11
N ALA A 29 13.05 0.26 5.93
CA ALA A 29 12.60 -0.56 7.05
C ALA A 29 11.97 -1.85 6.52
N LYS A 30 12.16 -2.95 7.24
CA LYS A 30 11.36 -4.17 7.02
C LYS A 30 9.89 -3.82 7.22
N TYR A 31 9.01 -4.50 6.46
CA TYR A 31 7.57 -4.42 6.68
C TYR A 31 7.21 -4.62 8.16
N ILE A 32 6.10 -4.01 8.59
CA ILE A 32 5.69 -4.01 9.99
C ILE A 32 5.29 -5.43 10.41
N GLU A 33 5.82 -5.90 11.53
CA GLU A 33 5.34 -7.08 12.26
C GLU A 33 4.66 -6.58 13.54
N ARG A 34 3.33 -6.62 13.58
CA ARG A 34 2.59 -6.01 14.69
C ARG A 34 2.79 -6.80 15.97
N ASN A 35 3.20 -6.12 17.04
CA ASN A 35 3.28 -6.62 18.42
C ASN A 35 2.22 -5.96 19.33
N ILE A 36 1.13 -5.50 18.74
CA ILE A 36 -0.05 -4.94 19.41
C ILE A 36 -1.29 -5.79 19.07
N PRO A 37 -2.34 -5.82 19.91
CA PRO A 37 -3.60 -6.46 19.55
C PRO A 37 -4.29 -5.70 18.41
N ASN A 38 -5.12 -6.41 17.65
CA ASN A 38 -6.08 -5.75 16.76
C ASN A 38 -7.23 -5.20 17.61
N PHE A 39 -7.84 -4.10 17.15
CA PHE A 39 -9.06 -3.57 17.71
C PHE A 39 -10.26 -4.24 17.04
N GLU A 40 -11.20 -4.74 17.85
CA GLU A 40 -12.36 -5.50 17.40
C GLU A 40 -13.64 -4.79 17.85
N VAL A 41 -14.54 -4.52 16.90
CA VAL A 41 -15.78 -3.76 17.12
C VAL A 41 -17.02 -4.63 17.06
N LEU A 42 -16.94 -5.78 16.39
CA LEU A 42 -18.01 -6.77 16.28
C LEU A 42 -17.81 -7.87 17.33
N ASN A 43 -18.90 -8.29 17.97
CA ASN A 43 -18.93 -9.52 18.75
C ASN A 43 -19.24 -10.73 17.84
N GLU A 44 -19.20 -11.95 18.40
CA GLU A 44 -19.43 -13.18 17.63
C GLU A 44 -20.81 -13.22 16.97
N GLU A 45 -21.86 -12.83 17.68
CA GLU A 45 -23.24 -12.78 17.14
C GLU A 45 -23.34 -11.88 15.90
N ALA A 46 -22.76 -10.67 15.96
CA ALA A 46 -22.78 -9.76 14.82
C ALA A 46 -21.99 -10.31 13.62
N LEU A 47 -20.87 -10.99 13.87
CA LEU A 47 -20.08 -11.65 12.82
C LEU A 47 -20.90 -12.76 12.15
N GLU A 48 -21.53 -13.64 12.93
CA GLU A 48 -22.38 -14.73 12.40
C GLU A 48 -23.56 -14.21 11.57
N ILE A 49 -24.21 -13.13 12.02
CA ILE A 49 -25.31 -12.48 11.28
C ILE A 49 -24.81 -11.94 9.93
N ILE A 50 -23.68 -11.24 9.92
CA ILE A 50 -23.11 -10.68 8.68
C ILE A 50 -22.71 -11.81 7.72
N GLU A 51 -22.07 -12.87 8.23
CA GLU A 51 -21.67 -14.03 7.42
C GLU A 51 -22.88 -14.76 6.82
N ALA A 52 -23.91 -15.02 7.62
CA ALA A 52 -25.13 -15.67 7.16
C ALA A 52 -25.86 -14.83 6.10
N ASN A 53 -25.91 -13.51 6.29
CA ASN A 53 -26.52 -12.59 5.35
C ASN A 53 -25.73 -12.47 4.04
N ALA A 54 -24.41 -12.51 4.07
CA ALA A 54 -23.60 -12.51 2.84
C ALA A 54 -23.86 -13.78 2.00
N GLU A 55 -23.97 -14.94 2.64
CA GLU A 55 -24.39 -16.19 1.97
C GLU A 55 -25.83 -16.10 1.43
N THR A 56 -26.72 -15.38 2.12
CA THR A 56 -28.08 -15.09 1.63
C THR A 56 -28.04 -14.23 0.37
N ILE A 57 -27.25 -13.16 0.36
CA ILE A 57 -27.07 -12.31 -0.83
C ILE A 57 -26.59 -13.17 -1.99
N LEU A 58 -25.55 -13.99 -1.79
CA LEU A 58 -24.99 -14.82 -2.86
C LEU A 58 -25.97 -15.86 -3.41
N ALA A 59 -26.78 -16.48 -2.56
CA ALA A 59 -27.69 -17.55 -2.96
C ALA A 59 -29.01 -17.03 -3.58
N GLU A 60 -29.59 -15.97 -3.02
CA GLU A 60 -30.94 -15.50 -3.39
C GLU A 60 -30.90 -14.33 -4.38
N ILE A 61 -29.93 -13.44 -4.22
CA ILE A 61 -29.78 -12.25 -5.07
C ILE A 61 -28.77 -12.56 -6.19
N GLY A 62 -27.58 -13.06 -5.83
CA GLY A 62 -26.47 -13.32 -6.74
C GLY A 62 -25.68 -12.07 -7.13
N VAL A 63 -24.63 -12.29 -7.93
CA VAL A 63 -23.72 -11.26 -8.45
C VAL A 63 -23.68 -11.29 -9.98
N ASN A 64 -23.43 -10.15 -10.63
CA ASN A 64 -23.36 -10.08 -12.08
C ASN A 64 -21.92 -10.27 -12.57
N PHE A 65 -21.71 -11.12 -13.57
CA PHE A 65 -20.47 -11.19 -14.37
C PHE A 65 -20.79 -10.71 -15.78
N VAL A 66 -20.63 -9.41 -16.01
CA VAL A 66 -21.11 -8.73 -17.23
C VAL A 66 -20.15 -8.93 -18.40
N ASN A 67 -20.69 -9.13 -19.59
CA ASN A 67 -19.94 -9.34 -20.84
C ASN A 67 -18.88 -10.46 -20.77
N ASN A 68 -19.04 -11.44 -19.87
CA ASN A 68 -18.02 -12.46 -19.62
C ASN A 68 -18.56 -13.90 -19.69
N PRO A 69 -18.82 -14.43 -20.90
CA PRO A 69 -19.39 -15.78 -21.06
C PRO A 69 -18.48 -16.89 -20.52
N ALA A 70 -17.16 -16.70 -20.52
CA ALA A 70 -16.22 -17.66 -19.96
C ALA A 70 -16.33 -17.74 -18.43
N ALA A 71 -16.51 -16.61 -17.76
CA ALA A 71 -16.77 -16.57 -16.32
C ALA A 71 -18.06 -17.29 -15.95
N LEU A 72 -19.13 -17.02 -16.70
CA LEU A 72 -20.44 -17.64 -16.51
C LEU A 72 -20.37 -19.16 -16.64
N GLU A 73 -19.65 -19.66 -17.65
CA GLU A 73 -19.46 -21.10 -17.83
C GLU A 73 -18.64 -21.74 -16.71
N ARG A 74 -17.59 -21.06 -16.24
CA ARG A 74 -16.79 -21.51 -15.09
C ARG A 74 -17.64 -21.63 -13.82
N TRP A 75 -18.58 -20.70 -13.60
CA TRP A 75 -19.54 -20.76 -12.51
C TRP A 75 -20.55 -21.90 -12.64
N ARG A 76 -21.09 -22.14 -13.85
CA ARG A 76 -21.97 -23.31 -14.10
C ARG A 76 -21.24 -24.62 -13.79
N ALA A 77 -20.01 -24.75 -14.27
CA ALA A 77 -19.17 -25.92 -14.01
C ALA A 77 -18.86 -26.11 -12.50
N ALA A 78 -18.80 -25.02 -11.74
CA ALA A 78 -18.63 -25.04 -10.29
C ALA A 78 -19.93 -25.37 -9.51
N GLY A 79 -21.08 -25.43 -10.19
CA GLY A 79 -22.39 -25.73 -9.61
C GLY A 79 -23.19 -24.51 -9.18
N ALA A 80 -22.84 -23.31 -9.65
CA ALA A 80 -23.66 -22.12 -9.46
C ALA A 80 -24.82 -22.09 -10.46
N GLU A 81 -25.93 -21.48 -10.06
CA GLU A 81 -27.05 -21.21 -10.96
C GLU A 81 -26.75 -19.92 -11.73
N VAL A 82 -26.86 -19.98 -13.06
CA VAL A 82 -26.56 -18.85 -13.93
C VAL A 82 -27.76 -18.56 -14.82
N GLU A 83 -28.32 -17.36 -14.66
CA GLU A 83 -29.44 -16.83 -15.43
C GLU A 83 -28.97 -15.52 -16.08
N ASP A 84 -28.92 -15.49 -17.42
CA ASP A 84 -28.27 -14.44 -18.19
C ASP A 84 -26.82 -14.18 -17.71
N GLU A 85 -26.56 -13.01 -17.13
CA GLU A 85 -25.26 -12.61 -16.56
C GLU A 85 -25.23 -12.70 -15.02
N ARG A 86 -26.34 -13.10 -14.40
CA ARG A 86 -26.47 -13.23 -12.94
C ARG A 86 -26.04 -14.62 -12.50
N VAL A 87 -25.11 -14.66 -11.55
CA VAL A 87 -24.62 -15.87 -10.90
C VAL A 87 -25.16 -15.92 -9.46
N ARG A 88 -26.00 -16.91 -9.17
CA ARG A 88 -26.42 -17.26 -7.80
C ARG A 88 -25.56 -18.39 -7.29
N ILE A 89 -24.80 -18.13 -6.23
CA ILE A 89 -23.82 -19.07 -5.68
C ILE A 89 -24.46 -19.82 -4.50
N PRO A 90 -24.58 -21.16 -4.57
CA PRO A 90 -25.14 -21.95 -3.47
C PRO A 90 -24.40 -21.71 -2.15
N ARG A 91 -25.16 -21.71 -1.05
CA ARG A 91 -24.61 -21.48 0.29
C ARG A 91 -23.43 -22.42 0.57
N GLY A 92 -22.33 -21.85 1.04
CA GLY A 92 -21.10 -22.55 1.37
C GLY A 92 -20.18 -22.88 0.18
N LEU A 93 -20.65 -22.77 -1.08
CA LEU A 93 -19.78 -23.00 -2.24
C LEU A 93 -18.65 -21.97 -2.30
N ALA A 94 -18.96 -20.68 -2.17
CA ALA A 94 -17.95 -19.63 -2.19
C ALA A 94 -16.92 -19.84 -1.08
N ARG A 95 -17.37 -20.09 0.16
CA ARG A 95 -16.48 -20.33 1.31
C ARG A 95 -15.58 -21.56 1.10
N LYS A 96 -16.12 -22.64 0.53
CA LYS A 96 -15.35 -23.84 0.18
C LYS A 96 -14.24 -23.51 -0.83
N LEU A 97 -14.55 -22.76 -1.89
CA LEU A 97 -13.57 -22.34 -2.89
C LEU A 97 -12.49 -21.45 -2.27
N CYS A 98 -12.90 -20.46 -1.47
CA CYS A 98 -12.00 -19.55 -0.75
C CYS A 98 -11.02 -20.29 0.17
N SER A 99 -11.39 -21.45 0.73
CA SER A 99 -10.52 -22.23 1.64
C SER A 99 -9.21 -22.71 1.01
N THR A 100 -9.09 -22.69 -0.32
CA THR A 100 -7.87 -23.07 -1.03
C THR A 100 -6.86 -21.92 -1.15
N ALA A 101 -7.29 -20.68 -0.88
CA ALA A 101 -6.42 -19.51 -0.91
C ALA A 101 -5.44 -19.51 0.27
N PRO A 102 -4.17 -19.09 0.06
CA PRO A 102 -3.18 -19.05 1.12
C PRO A 102 -3.47 -17.90 2.10
N SER A 103 -3.37 -18.18 3.40
CA SER A 103 -3.53 -17.17 4.45
C SER A 103 -2.33 -16.22 4.59
N GLN A 104 -1.21 -16.60 3.99
CA GLN A 104 0.02 -15.82 3.92
C GLN A 104 0.83 -16.22 2.69
N PHE A 105 1.47 -15.25 2.04
CA PHE A 105 2.39 -15.49 0.93
C PHE A 105 3.48 -14.42 0.88
N THR A 106 4.57 -14.70 0.17
CA THR A 106 5.66 -13.75 -0.06
C THR A 106 5.48 -13.12 -1.42
N GLN A 107 5.50 -11.79 -1.50
CA GLN A 107 5.72 -11.08 -2.74
C GLN A 107 7.22 -10.79 -2.87
N HIS A 108 7.83 -11.46 -3.85
CA HIS A 108 9.26 -11.37 -4.11
C HIS A 108 9.60 -10.06 -4.81
N ALA A 109 10.57 -9.33 -4.26
CA ALA A 109 11.17 -8.18 -4.92
C ALA A 109 12.43 -8.62 -5.68
N ARG A 110 12.83 -7.86 -6.70
CA ARG A 110 14.05 -8.16 -7.45
C ARG A 110 15.31 -8.07 -6.59
N ASN A 111 15.29 -7.24 -5.55
CA ASN A 111 16.22 -7.32 -4.43
C ASN A 111 15.57 -8.18 -3.33
N PRO A 112 16.04 -9.41 -3.09
CA PRO A 112 15.39 -10.33 -2.16
C PRO A 112 15.22 -9.77 -0.74
N GLU A 113 16.14 -8.91 -0.27
CA GLU A 113 16.09 -8.25 1.04
C GLU A 113 14.88 -7.31 1.20
N LYS A 114 14.26 -6.91 0.10
CA LYS A 114 13.05 -6.05 0.07
C LYS A 114 11.78 -6.83 -0.21
N SER A 115 11.84 -8.15 -0.29
CA SER A 115 10.64 -8.99 -0.40
C SER A 115 9.74 -8.79 0.82
N VAL A 116 8.43 -8.86 0.60
CA VAL A 116 7.44 -8.61 1.64
C VAL A 116 6.55 -9.82 1.86
N VAL A 117 6.19 -10.08 3.11
CA VAL A 117 5.28 -11.18 3.45
C VAL A 117 3.91 -10.60 3.75
N ILE A 118 2.92 -10.97 2.95
CA ILE A 118 1.54 -10.49 3.03
C ILE A 118 0.69 -11.53 3.78
N GLY A 119 0.05 -11.11 4.86
CA GLY A 119 -0.79 -11.96 5.71
C GLY A 119 -0.30 -12.04 7.17
N GLY A 120 -1.05 -12.77 8.00
CA GLY A 120 -0.76 -12.92 9.43
C GLY A 120 -0.72 -11.58 10.17
N ARG A 121 0.33 -11.35 10.96
CA ARG A 121 0.52 -10.10 11.74
C ARG A 121 1.26 -9.00 10.97
N ASN A 122 1.60 -9.25 9.71
CA ASN A 122 2.43 -8.36 8.90
C ASN A 122 1.59 -7.21 8.33
N MET A 123 2.21 -6.07 8.07
CA MET A 123 1.63 -4.94 7.35
C MET A 123 2.63 -4.35 6.35
N VAL A 124 2.25 -4.39 5.07
CA VAL A 124 2.96 -3.78 3.95
C VAL A 124 2.32 -2.44 3.62
N LEU A 125 3.14 -1.43 3.32
CA LEU A 125 2.71 -0.06 3.07
C LEU A 125 3.10 0.29 1.63
N ALA A 126 2.11 0.64 0.81
CA ALA A 126 2.27 0.96 -0.61
C ALA A 126 1.71 2.36 -0.91
N PRO A 127 2.28 3.08 -1.88
CA PRO A 127 1.90 4.46 -2.16
C PRO A 127 0.50 4.58 -2.74
N VAL A 128 0.07 5.82 -2.98
CA VAL A 128 -1.10 6.18 -3.76
C VAL A 128 -1.17 5.42 -5.10
N TYR A 129 -2.39 5.22 -5.59
CA TYR A 129 -2.71 4.47 -6.80
C TYR A 129 -3.94 5.10 -7.45
N GLY A 130 -3.87 5.46 -8.73
CA GLY A 130 -5.00 5.91 -9.55
C GLY A 130 -5.09 7.40 -9.91
N PRO A 131 -4.56 8.38 -9.15
CA PRO A 131 -4.81 9.80 -9.44
C PRO A 131 -4.42 10.24 -10.86
N PRO A 132 -5.34 10.83 -11.64
CA PRO A 132 -5.01 11.41 -12.94
C PRO A 132 -4.37 12.79 -12.84
N PHE A 133 -4.50 13.45 -11.68
CA PHE A 133 -3.88 14.73 -11.43
C PHE A 133 -2.71 14.59 -10.46
N VAL A 134 -1.74 15.47 -10.62
CA VAL A 134 -0.68 15.71 -9.65
C VAL A 134 -0.73 17.14 -9.15
N ARG A 135 -0.08 17.35 -8.01
CA ARG A 135 0.12 18.66 -7.42
C ARG A 135 1.51 18.78 -6.80
N ASP A 136 2.12 19.95 -6.95
CA ASP A 136 3.32 20.40 -6.25
C ASP A 136 3.15 21.86 -5.82
N ALA A 137 4.04 22.35 -4.95
CA ALA A 137 4.03 23.74 -4.49
C ALA A 137 4.20 24.77 -5.62
N GLN A 138 4.89 24.44 -6.71
CA GLN A 138 5.20 25.40 -7.79
C GLN A 138 4.19 25.40 -8.93
N GLY A 139 3.76 24.21 -9.37
CA GLY A 139 2.91 23.98 -10.55
C GLY A 139 1.44 23.76 -10.23
N GLY A 140 1.08 23.56 -8.96
CA GLY A 140 -0.31 23.36 -8.56
C GLY A 140 -0.95 22.12 -9.20
N ARG A 141 -2.28 22.09 -9.28
CA ARG A 141 -3.03 20.93 -9.78
C ARG A 141 -3.00 20.87 -11.31
N ARG A 142 -2.46 19.79 -11.87
CA ARG A 142 -2.36 19.54 -13.32
C ARG A 142 -2.47 18.05 -13.64
N TYR A 143 -2.70 17.69 -14.90
CA TYR A 143 -2.64 16.28 -15.30
C TYR A 143 -1.24 15.71 -15.07
N ALA A 144 -1.18 14.44 -14.68
CA ALA A 144 0.07 13.75 -14.46
C ALA A 144 0.76 13.35 -15.78
N THR A 145 2.08 13.28 -15.72
CA THR A 145 2.94 12.84 -16.82
C THR A 145 3.76 11.63 -16.41
N MET A 146 4.40 10.95 -17.36
CA MET A 146 5.33 9.88 -17.07
C MET A 146 6.53 10.37 -16.23
N ALA A 147 6.95 11.62 -16.41
CA ALA A 147 7.99 12.23 -15.57
C ALA A 147 7.55 12.37 -14.09
N ASP A 148 6.26 12.62 -13.84
CA ASP A 148 5.72 12.65 -12.48
C ASP A 148 5.64 11.24 -11.88
N PHE A 149 5.25 10.25 -12.69
CA PHE A 149 5.25 8.84 -12.31
C PHE A 149 6.64 8.41 -11.83
N GLU A 150 7.68 8.68 -12.62
CA GLU A 150 9.06 8.38 -12.25
C GLU A 150 9.50 9.08 -10.96
N LYS A 151 9.10 10.34 -10.75
CA LYS A 151 9.39 11.06 -9.50
C LYS A 151 8.77 10.35 -8.31
N PHE A 152 7.51 9.93 -8.39
CA PHE A 152 6.87 9.16 -7.31
C PHE A 152 7.55 7.82 -7.05
N VAL A 153 7.96 7.10 -8.10
CA VAL A 153 8.74 5.84 -7.94
C VAL A 153 10.06 6.10 -7.21
N LYS A 154 10.79 7.16 -7.58
CA LYS A 154 12.03 7.58 -6.91
C LYS A 154 11.78 7.94 -5.45
N LEU A 155 10.74 8.72 -5.16
CA LEU A 155 10.35 9.07 -3.77
C LEU A 155 9.95 7.82 -2.96
N ALA A 156 9.19 6.91 -3.55
CA ALA A 156 8.80 5.65 -2.94
C ALA A 156 10.01 4.78 -2.60
N TYR A 157 10.98 4.68 -3.52
CA TYR A 157 12.23 3.97 -3.29
C TYR A 157 13.07 4.61 -2.17
N MET A 158 13.19 5.94 -2.17
CA MET A 158 13.96 6.69 -1.18
C MET A 158 13.29 6.75 0.21
N SER A 159 12.00 6.45 0.31
CA SER A 159 11.28 6.45 1.58
C SER A 159 11.71 5.26 2.46
N LYS A 160 12.09 5.56 3.71
CA LYS A 160 12.46 4.55 4.71
C LYS A 160 11.29 3.66 5.11
N TRP A 161 10.11 4.23 5.28
CA TRP A 161 8.96 3.55 5.89
C TRP A 161 7.99 2.96 4.87
N LEU A 162 8.25 3.13 3.57
CA LEU A 162 7.42 2.59 2.51
C LEU A 162 8.04 1.29 1.97
N HIS A 163 7.29 0.19 2.03
CA HIS A 163 7.80 -1.16 1.76
C HIS A 163 7.71 -1.54 0.28
N HIS A 164 6.86 -0.83 -0.47
CA HIS A 164 6.43 -1.22 -1.81
C HIS A 164 6.54 -0.02 -2.76
N SER A 165 6.90 -0.26 -4.02
CA SER A 165 7.06 0.81 -5.02
C SER A 165 5.74 1.35 -5.54
N GLY A 166 4.67 0.55 -5.47
CA GLY A 166 3.33 0.93 -5.92
C GLY A 166 2.91 0.27 -7.22
N GLY A 167 1.84 0.81 -7.81
CA GLY A 167 1.37 0.51 -9.16
C GLY A 167 1.15 1.82 -9.89
N THR A 168 -0.10 2.17 -10.20
CA THR A 168 -0.44 3.43 -10.85
C THR A 168 -0.27 4.66 -9.94
N VAL A 169 0.95 5.01 -9.53
CA VAL A 169 1.22 6.09 -8.55
C VAL A 169 0.68 7.46 -9.00
N CYS A 170 0.54 7.65 -10.30
CA CYS A 170 -0.34 8.60 -10.96
C CYS A 170 -0.65 8.08 -12.38
N GLU A 171 -1.64 8.64 -13.07
CA GLU A 171 -1.97 8.25 -14.45
C GLU A 171 -1.21 9.13 -15.47
N PRO A 172 -0.19 8.62 -16.19
CA PRO A 172 0.57 9.43 -17.15
C PRO A 172 -0.26 9.71 -18.41
N THR A 173 -0.69 10.96 -18.57
CA THR A 173 -1.57 11.44 -19.68
C THR A 173 -0.80 11.91 -20.92
N ASP A 174 0.53 11.87 -20.86
CA ASP A 174 1.45 12.20 -21.96
C ASP A 174 1.90 10.96 -22.75
N ILE A 175 1.33 9.79 -22.47
CA ILE A 175 1.58 8.53 -23.18
C ILE A 175 0.23 7.92 -23.61
N PRO A 176 0.09 7.40 -24.85
CA PRO A 176 -1.13 6.74 -25.31
C PRO A 176 -1.66 5.68 -24.34
N VAL A 177 -2.98 5.67 -24.10
CA VAL A 177 -3.66 4.78 -23.12
C VAL A 177 -3.31 3.31 -23.30
N ASN A 178 -3.23 2.84 -24.55
CA ASN A 178 -2.92 1.44 -24.85
C ASN A 178 -1.44 1.07 -24.63
N LYS A 179 -0.55 2.01 -24.33
CA LYS A 179 0.90 1.79 -24.22
C LYS A 179 1.49 2.13 -22.85
N ARG A 180 0.84 3.01 -22.08
CA ARG A 180 1.39 3.56 -20.83
C ARG A 180 1.73 2.53 -19.76
N HIS A 181 1.03 1.39 -19.71
CA HIS A 181 1.32 0.34 -18.73
C HIS A 181 2.75 -0.19 -18.87
N LEU A 182 3.28 -0.24 -20.10
CA LEU A 182 4.65 -0.68 -20.37
C LEU A 182 5.68 0.27 -19.74
N ASP A 183 5.47 1.59 -19.86
CA ASP A 183 6.36 2.59 -19.28
C ASP A 183 6.27 2.62 -17.75
N MET A 184 5.04 2.50 -17.22
CA MET A 184 4.81 2.43 -15.77
C MET A 184 5.51 1.24 -15.13
N LEU A 185 5.38 0.05 -15.74
CA LEU A 185 6.09 -1.15 -15.30
C LEU A 185 7.61 -0.97 -15.42
N MET A 186 8.10 -0.46 -16.55
CA MET A 186 9.52 -0.18 -16.73
C MET A 186 10.08 0.74 -15.65
N ALA A 187 9.35 1.81 -15.30
CA ALA A 187 9.76 2.73 -14.24
C ALA A 187 9.88 2.02 -12.89
N HIS A 188 8.91 1.16 -12.50
CA HIS A 188 9.03 0.37 -11.27
C HIS A 188 10.23 -0.58 -11.27
N MET A 189 10.45 -1.29 -12.39
CA MET A 189 11.51 -2.29 -12.50
C MET A 189 12.91 -1.68 -12.50
N THR A 190 13.07 -0.48 -13.06
CA THR A 190 14.37 0.16 -13.26
C THR A 190 14.72 1.21 -12.21
N LEU A 191 13.73 1.94 -11.69
CA LEU A 191 13.95 3.04 -10.74
C LEU A 191 13.79 2.64 -9.27
N SER A 192 13.33 1.40 -9.03
CA SER A 192 13.16 0.82 -7.70
C SER A 192 13.57 -0.65 -7.73
N ASP A 193 13.88 -1.18 -6.56
CA ASP A 193 14.12 -2.60 -6.29
C ASP A 193 13.16 -3.16 -5.23
N LYS A 194 12.17 -2.36 -4.81
CA LYS A 194 11.05 -2.77 -3.97
C LYS A 194 10.01 -3.54 -4.81
N PRO A 195 9.14 -4.37 -4.19
CA PRO A 195 8.05 -5.01 -4.92
C PRO A 195 7.10 -3.96 -5.53
N PHE A 196 6.42 -4.32 -6.62
CA PHE A 196 5.53 -3.43 -7.40
C PHE A 196 4.25 -4.15 -7.83
N MET A 197 3.29 -3.40 -8.39
CA MET A 197 1.99 -3.91 -8.82
C MET A 197 1.91 -4.08 -10.33
N GLY A 198 1.11 -5.06 -10.77
CA GLY A 198 0.82 -5.29 -12.19
C GLY A 198 -0.31 -4.40 -12.73
N SER A 199 -0.41 -4.28 -14.05
CA SER A 199 -1.49 -3.54 -14.71
C SER A 199 -2.80 -4.33 -14.75
N VAL A 200 -3.92 -3.66 -14.54
CA VAL A 200 -5.27 -4.28 -14.53
C VAL A 200 -6.22 -3.67 -15.56
N THR A 201 -5.73 -2.76 -16.39
CA THR A 201 -6.59 -1.93 -17.26
C THR A 201 -7.04 -2.62 -18.54
N ALA A 202 -6.49 -3.80 -18.84
CA ALA A 202 -6.98 -4.76 -19.83
C ALA A 202 -6.30 -6.13 -19.60
N PRO A 203 -6.92 -7.26 -19.99
CA PRO A 203 -6.32 -8.60 -19.82
C PRO A 203 -4.96 -8.74 -20.51
N GLU A 204 -4.81 -8.20 -21.72
CA GLU A 204 -3.55 -8.20 -22.46
C GLU A 204 -2.45 -7.38 -21.75
N ARG A 205 -2.82 -6.35 -20.99
CA ARG A 205 -1.87 -5.54 -20.20
C ARG A 205 -1.44 -6.26 -18.92
N ALA A 206 -2.33 -7.07 -18.34
CA ALA A 206 -1.97 -8.00 -17.27
C ALA A 206 -0.99 -9.06 -17.80
N GLN A 207 -1.22 -9.55 -19.02
CA GLN A 207 -0.33 -10.51 -19.68
C GLN A 207 1.04 -9.90 -20.00
N ASP A 208 1.08 -8.66 -20.50
CA ASP A 208 2.33 -7.91 -20.66
C ASP A 208 3.08 -7.74 -19.33
N SER A 209 2.35 -7.53 -18.22
CA SER A 209 2.96 -7.43 -16.88
C SER A 209 3.65 -8.73 -16.46
N VAL A 210 3.03 -9.88 -16.77
CA VAL A 210 3.62 -11.21 -16.54
C VAL A 210 4.85 -11.40 -17.41
N GLU A 211 4.78 -11.11 -18.71
CA GLU A 211 5.89 -11.25 -19.65
C GLU A 211 7.11 -10.39 -19.25
N MET A 212 6.89 -9.13 -18.85
CA MET A 212 7.98 -8.29 -18.33
C MET A 212 8.57 -8.83 -17.02
N CYS A 213 7.75 -9.43 -16.15
CA CYS A 213 8.26 -10.10 -14.95
C CYS A 213 9.04 -11.38 -15.25
N GLU A 214 8.65 -12.15 -16.27
CA GLU A 214 9.42 -13.32 -16.72
C GLU A 214 10.82 -12.92 -17.18
N ILE A 215 10.97 -11.75 -17.81
CA ILE A 215 12.28 -11.18 -18.15
C ILE A 215 13.06 -10.76 -16.90
N LEU A 216 12.41 -10.08 -15.96
CA LEU A 216 13.06 -9.54 -14.76
C LEU A 216 13.50 -10.61 -13.74
N PHE A 217 12.68 -11.62 -13.51
CA PHE A 217 12.87 -12.64 -12.48
C PHE A 217 13.24 -14.02 -13.03
N GLY A 218 13.08 -14.23 -14.33
CA GLY A 218 13.16 -15.54 -14.96
C GLY A 218 11.80 -16.26 -14.98
N LYS A 219 11.42 -16.76 -16.16
CA LYS A 219 10.14 -17.43 -16.42
C LYS A 219 9.82 -18.58 -15.45
N GLU A 220 10.80 -19.44 -15.16
CA GLU A 220 10.60 -20.57 -14.26
C GLU A 220 10.30 -20.11 -12.82
N PHE A 221 10.91 -19.00 -12.39
CA PHE A 221 10.66 -18.44 -11.07
C PHE A 221 9.25 -17.86 -10.96
N VAL A 222 8.82 -17.06 -11.95
CA VAL A 222 7.51 -16.40 -11.96
C VAL A 222 6.35 -17.40 -11.97
N ARG A 223 6.50 -18.55 -12.64
CA ARG A 223 5.47 -19.59 -12.69
C ARG A 223 5.02 -20.05 -11.30
N ASP A 224 5.97 -20.20 -10.39
CA ASP A 224 5.77 -20.83 -9.08
C ASP A 224 5.90 -19.83 -7.92
N ASN A 225 6.24 -18.56 -8.18
CA ASN A 225 6.42 -17.52 -7.17
C ASN A 225 5.67 -16.23 -7.51
N THR A 226 5.18 -15.56 -6.47
CA THR A 226 4.46 -14.29 -6.59
C THR A 226 5.44 -13.14 -6.59
N VAL A 227 5.51 -12.39 -7.69
CA VAL A 227 6.36 -11.19 -7.84
C VAL A 227 5.53 -9.91 -7.95
N MET A 228 4.26 -10.05 -8.32
CA MET A 228 3.31 -8.94 -8.41
C MET A 228 2.10 -9.14 -7.49
N THR A 229 1.56 -8.00 -7.06
CA THR A 229 0.19 -7.87 -6.52
C THR A 229 -0.59 -6.91 -7.41
N SER A 230 -1.85 -7.17 -7.71
CA SER A 230 -2.65 -6.32 -8.61
C SER A 230 -4.01 -5.97 -8.01
N LEU A 231 -4.54 -4.77 -8.31
CA LEU A 231 -5.81 -4.31 -7.75
C LEU A 231 -6.98 -4.67 -8.67
N VAL A 232 -7.76 -5.69 -8.30
CA VAL A 232 -8.95 -6.11 -9.03
C VAL A 232 -10.17 -5.54 -8.33
N ASN A 233 -10.70 -4.44 -8.89
CA ASN A 233 -11.87 -3.80 -8.30
C ASN A 233 -13.16 -4.53 -8.67
N ILE A 234 -14.11 -4.51 -7.73
CA ILE A 234 -15.49 -4.91 -8.00
C ILE A 234 -16.29 -3.63 -8.19
N ASN A 235 -17.08 -3.57 -9.25
CA ASN A 235 -17.99 -2.47 -9.52
C ASN A 235 -19.22 -2.63 -8.61
N SER A 236 -19.08 -2.15 -7.38
CA SER A 236 -20.15 -2.25 -6.39
C SER A 236 -21.35 -1.38 -6.80
N PRO A 237 -22.60 -1.88 -6.68
CA PRO A 237 -22.96 -3.13 -6.01
C PRO A 237 -22.89 -4.37 -6.91
N MET A 238 -22.20 -5.41 -6.41
CA MET A 238 -22.30 -6.81 -6.84
C MET A 238 -22.07 -7.08 -8.34
N THR A 239 -21.28 -6.25 -9.03
CA THR A 239 -21.02 -6.38 -10.47
C THR A 239 -19.52 -6.54 -10.75
N PHE A 240 -19.19 -7.55 -11.54
CA PHE A 240 -17.84 -7.95 -11.93
C PHE A 240 -17.71 -7.73 -13.43
N ASP A 241 -16.91 -6.73 -13.83
CA ASP A 241 -16.67 -6.40 -15.24
C ASP A 241 -15.63 -7.32 -15.89
N ASP A 242 -15.72 -7.46 -17.21
CA ASP A 242 -14.88 -8.32 -18.04
C ASP A 242 -13.40 -7.92 -18.02
N ILE A 243 -13.10 -6.62 -17.94
CA ILE A 243 -11.72 -6.11 -17.86
C ILE A 243 -11.05 -6.58 -16.57
N MET A 244 -11.67 -6.31 -15.41
CA MET A 244 -11.14 -6.70 -14.10
C MET A 244 -11.06 -8.21 -13.95
N MET A 245 -12.09 -8.94 -14.42
CA MET A 245 -12.08 -10.40 -14.35
C MET A 245 -11.07 -11.03 -15.29
N GLY A 246 -10.88 -10.50 -16.49
CA GLY A 246 -9.84 -10.99 -17.41
C GLY A 246 -8.43 -10.74 -16.87
N ALA A 247 -8.17 -9.59 -16.24
CA ALA A 247 -6.90 -9.35 -15.54
C ALA A 247 -6.71 -10.34 -14.35
N LEU A 248 -7.76 -10.58 -13.57
CA LEU A 248 -7.73 -11.56 -12.47
C LEU A 248 -7.39 -12.97 -12.97
N GLU A 249 -7.99 -13.41 -14.09
CA GLU A 249 -7.70 -14.71 -14.68
C GLU A 249 -6.23 -14.85 -15.06
N VAL A 250 -5.65 -13.83 -15.71
CA VAL A 250 -4.23 -13.81 -16.08
C VAL A 250 -3.35 -13.93 -14.85
N TYR A 251 -3.60 -13.12 -13.81
CA TYR A 251 -2.76 -13.17 -12.60
C TYR A 251 -2.92 -14.48 -11.82
N ALA A 252 -4.14 -14.95 -11.63
CA ALA A 252 -4.41 -16.20 -10.93
C ALA A 252 -3.76 -17.39 -11.64
N ALA A 253 -3.88 -17.49 -12.97
CA ALA A 253 -3.27 -18.54 -13.77
C ALA A 253 -1.72 -18.57 -13.66
N ASN A 254 -1.10 -17.40 -13.44
CA ASN A 254 0.35 -17.24 -13.35
C ASN A 254 0.87 -17.11 -11.90
N ASN A 255 0.11 -17.52 -10.88
CA ASN A 255 0.51 -17.46 -9.47
C ASN A 255 0.84 -16.04 -8.93
N GLN A 256 0.27 -15.02 -9.56
CA GLN A 256 0.43 -13.63 -9.15
C GLN A 256 -0.74 -13.20 -8.28
N ALA A 257 -0.48 -12.31 -7.31
CA ALA A 257 -1.47 -11.97 -6.31
C ALA A 257 -2.51 -10.98 -6.84
N ALA A 258 -3.76 -11.14 -6.40
CA ALA A 258 -4.83 -10.18 -6.65
C ALA A 258 -5.47 -9.68 -5.36
N ILE A 259 -5.64 -8.36 -5.25
CA ILE A 259 -6.48 -7.73 -4.24
C ILE A 259 -7.89 -7.66 -4.81
N ILE A 260 -8.81 -8.47 -4.28
CA ILE A 260 -10.22 -8.44 -4.67
C ILE A 260 -10.90 -7.36 -3.85
N SER A 261 -11.14 -6.19 -4.44
CA SER A 261 -11.56 -5.00 -3.69
C SER A 261 -12.88 -4.42 -4.19
N PRO A 262 -13.99 -4.67 -3.46
CA PRO A 262 -15.16 -3.80 -3.49
C PRO A 262 -14.75 -2.32 -3.41
N PHE A 263 -15.38 -1.50 -4.25
CA PHE A 263 -15.23 -0.05 -4.24
C PHE A 263 -16.54 0.58 -3.78
N ILE A 264 -16.63 0.88 -2.49
CA ILE A 264 -17.88 1.25 -1.86
C ILE A 264 -17.84 2.67 -1.31
N VAL A 265 -18.85 3.44 -1.68
CA VAL A 265 -19.26 4.66 -0.96
C VAL A 265 -20.59 4.37 -0.29
N GLY A 266 -20.59 4.31 1.04
CA GLY A 266 -21.79 4.02 1.83
C GLY A 266 -22.88 5.06 1.59
N GLY A 267 -24.12 4.61 1.33
CA GLY A 267 -25.24 5.46 0.93
C GLY A 267 -25.37 5.70 -0.58
N ALA A 268 -24.40 5.27 -1.39
CA ALA A 268 -24.46 5.33 -2.85
C ALA A 268 -24.30 3.94 -3.50
N MET A 269 -23.17 3.28 -3.28
CA MET A 269 -22.85 1.95 -3.86
C MET A 269 -23.13 0.78 -2.91
N ALA A 270 -23.52 1.10 -1.66
CA ALA A 270 -23.94 0.15 -0.64
C ALA A 270 -24.99 0.80 0.27
N PRO A 271 -25.73 0.01 1.08
CA PRO A 271 -26.61 0.56 2.12
C PRO A 271 -25.88 1.54 3.05
N VAL A 272 -26.60 2.50 3.60
CA VAL A 272 -26.03 3.52 4.51
C VAL A 272 -25.58 2.94 5.86
N SER A 273 -26.09 1.77 6.25
CA SER A 273 -25.76 1.14 7.54
C SER A 273 -24.47 0.34 7.47
N VAL A 274 -23.63 0.46 8.52
CA VAL A 274 -22.35 -0.25 8.64
C VAL A 274 -22.50 -1.76 8.45
N ALA A 275 -23.48 -2.39 9.10
CA ALA A 275 -23.72 -3.84 8.99
C ALA A 275 -24.16 -4.25 7.57
N GLY A 276 -25.01 -3.44 6.92
CA GLY A 276 -25.42 -3.68 5.53
C GLY A 276 -24.25 -3.57 4.56
N THR A 277 -23.40 -2.55 4.73
CA THR A 277 -22.16 -2.41 3.95
C THR A 277 -21.23 -3.60 4.16
N LEU A 278 -20.98 -4.02 5.41
CA LEU A 278 -20.12 -5.18 5.71
C LEU A 278 -20.64 -6.48 5.07
N THR A 279 -21.96 -6.66 5.08
CA THR A 279 -22.62 -7.81 4.44
C THR A 279 -22.37 -7.82 2.93
N GLN A 280 -22.54 -6.67 2.27
CA GLN A 280 -22.27 -6.55 0.83
C GLN A 280 -20.78 -6.72 0.50
N VAL A 281 -19.88 -6.09 1.26
CA VAL A 281 -18.42 -6.26 1.14
C VAL A 281 -18.07 -7.74 1.17
N LEU A 282 -18.58 -8.47 2.18
CA LEU A 282 -18.28 -9.88 2.35
C LEU A 282 -18.80 -10.72 1.17
N ALA A 283 -20.02 -10.46 0.69
CA ALA A 283 -20.58 -11.16 -0.46
C ALA A 283 -19.73 -10.94 -1.73
N GLU A 284 -19.37 -9.70 -2.03
CA GLU A 284 -18.55 -9.37 -3.20
C GLU A 284 -17.14 -9.98 -3.10
N VAL A 285 -16.50 -9.93 -1.92
CA VAL A 285 -15.19 -10.56 -1.73
C VAL A 285 -15.27 -12.08 -1.85
N LEU A 286 -16.27 -12.71 -1.23
CA LEU A 286 -16.48 -14.17 -1.33
C LEU A 286 -16.60 -14.61 -2.79
N ALA A 287 -17.40 -13.90 -3.59
CA ALA A 287 -17.57 -14.21 -5.01
C ALA A 287 -16.26 -14.02 -5.80
N GLY A 288 -15.55 -12.89 -5.63
CA GLY A 288 -14.32 -12.63 -6.38
C GLY A 288 -13.14 -13.51 -5.98
N VAL A 289 -12.99 -13.80 -4.68
CA VAL A 289 -11.96 -14.74 -4.19
C VAL A 289 -12.27 -16.15 -4.67
N ALA A 290 -13.52 -16.61 -4.53
CA ALA A 290 -13.92 -17.92 -5.05
C ALA A 290 -13.68 -18.04 -6.56
N TYR A 291 -13.95 -16.98 -7.34
CA TYR A 291 -13.67 -16.94 -8.76
C TYR A 291 -12.17 -17.11 -9.06
N SER A 292 -11.30 -16.41 -8.35
CA SER A 292 -9.85 -16.59 -8.46
C SER A 292 -9.42 -18.04 -8.19
N GLN A 293 -10.01 -18.67 -7.16
CA GLN A 293 -9.71 -20.05 -6.82
C GLN A 293 -10.29 -21.06 -7.82
N LEU A 294 -11.32 -20.71 -8.58
CA LEU A 294 -11.79 -21.50 -9.73
C LEU A 294 -10.81 -21.46 -10.91
N VAL A 295 -10.07 -20.36 -11.08
CA VAL A 295 -9.03 -20.25 -12.11
C VAL A 295 -7.83 -21.10 -11.73
N ARG A 296 -7.34 -20.94 -10.51
CA ARG A 296 -6.22 -21.74 -9.97
C ARG A 296 -6.34 -21.86 -8.46
N PRO A 297 -6.68 -23.05 -7.92
CA PRO A 297 -6.66 -23.29 -6.48
C PRO A 297 -5.27 -22.99 -5.90
N GLY A 298 -5.22 -22.22 -4.81
CA GLY A 298 -3.97 -21.77 -4.20
C GLY A 298 -3.40 -20.48 -4.82
N ALA A 299 -4.07 -19.87 -5.80
CA ALA A 299 -3.69 -18.55 -6.29
C ALA A 299 -3.72 -17.53 -5.13
N PRO A 300 -2.65 -16.74 -4.92
CA PRO A 300 -2.60 -15.76 -3.84
C PRO A 300 -3.62 -14.65 -4.04
N VAL A 301 -4.38 -14.36 -2.99
CA VAL A 301 -5.46 -13.38 -3.02
C VAL A 301 -5.55 -12.64 -1.70
N ILE A 302 -5.96 -11.38 -1.76
CA ILE A 302 -6.10 -10.49 -0.61
C ILE A 302 -7.56 -10.03 -0.56
N PHE A 303 -8.20 -10.18 0.59
CA PHE A 303 -9.49 -9.57 0.89
C PHE A 303 -9.33 -8.06 0.83
N GLY A 304 -9.89 -7.40 -0.18
CA GLY A 304 -9.89 -5.95 -0.27
C GLY A 304 -11.16 -5.35 0.32
N ALA A 305 -11.05 -4.15 0.89
CA ALA A 305 -12.18 -3.28 1.17
C ALA A 305 -11.73 -1.83 0.97
N PHE A 306 -12.17 -1.18 -0.11
CA PHE A 306 -12.15 0.27 -0.17
C PHE A 306 -13.54 0.76 0.23
N VAL A 307 -13.62 1.42 1.38
CA VAL A 307 -14.88 1.93 1.90
C VAL A 307 -14.72 3.37 2.33
N SER A 308 -15.61 4.21 1.83
CA SER A 308 -15.77 5.61 2.18
C SER A 308 -17.21 5.88 2.59
N SER A 309 -17.45 6.99 3.29
CA SER A 309 -18.78 7.57 3.46
C SER A 309 -19.03 8.67 2.41
N ILE A 310 -20.25 9.20 2.38
CA ILE A 310 -20.66 10.35 1.57
C ILE A 310 -21.11 11.49 2.49
N ASP A 311 -20.77 12.73 2.13
CA ASP A 311 -21.41 13.90 2.72
C ASP A 311 -22.79 14.10 2.10
N MET A 312 -23.86 13.98 2.88
CA MET A 312 -25.24 14.01 2.38
C MET A 312 -25.65 15.39 1.81
N ASN A 313 -24.91 16.46 2.13
CA ASN A 313 -25.19 17.80 1.61
C ASN A 313 -24.60 18.01 0.20
N SER A 314 -23.37 17.55 -0.02
CA SER A 314 -22.61 17.77 -1.27
C SER A 314 -22.59 16.56 -2.20
N GLY A 315 -22.88 15.36 -1.69
CA GLY A 315 -22.72 14.10 -2.41
C GLY A 315 -21.27 13.65 -2.58
N ALA A 316 -20.31 14.34 -1.96
CA ALA A 316 -18.89 14.04 -2.10
C ALA A 316 -18.43 12.89 -1.18
N PRO A 317 -17.46 12.06 -1.59
CA PRO A 317 -16.83 11.09 -0.70
C PRO A 317 -16.14 11.76 0.49
N THR A 318 -16.31 11.20 1.68
CA THR A 318 -15.70 11.66 2.94
C THR A 318 -14.81 10.60 3.57
N PHE A 319 -13.69 11.05 4.13
CA PHE A 319 -12.63 10.18 4.63
C PHE A 319 -12.30 10.49 6.09
N GLY A 320 -11.63 9.56 6.77
CA GLY A 320 -11.29 9.71 8.19
C GLY A 320 -12.50 9.76 9.12
N THR A 321 -13.67 9.31 8.65
CA THR A 321 -14.94 9.33 9.37
C THR A 321 -15.13 8.11 10.28
N PRO A 322 -15.97 8.19 11.32
CA PRO A 322 -16.27 7.06 12.21
C PRO A 322 -16.88 5.86 11.48
N GLU A 323 -17.76 6.08 10.49
CA GLU A 323 -18.45 5.02 9.76
C GLU A 323 -17.47 4.19 8.92
N ALA A 324 -16.56 4.87 8.20
CA ALA A 324 -15.49 4.20 7.45
C ALA A 324 -14.57 3.42 8.40
N SER A 325 -14.38 3.92 9.63
CA SER A 325 -13.61 3.24 10.67
C SER A 325 -14.26 1.96 11.16
N LEU A 326 -15.55 2.00 11.51
CA LEU A 326 -16.29 0.82 11.95
C LEU A 326 -16.33 -0.26 10.86
N ILE A 327 -16.52 0.12 9.61
CA ILE A 327 -16.51 -0.83 8.49
C ILE A 327 -15.12 -1.45 8.30
N THR A 328 -14.05 -0.65 8.39
CA THR A 328 -12.68 -1.18 8.27
C THR A 328 -12.32 -2.14 9.40
N TYR A 329 -12.70 -1.83 10.65
CA TYR A 329 -12.51 -2.75 11.78
C TYR A 329 -13.29 -4.06 11.60
N GLY A 330 -14.58 -3.97 11.24
CA GLY A 330 -15.43 -5.14 11.02
C GLY A 330 -14.94 -6.02 9.86
N ALA A 331 -14.56 -5.41 8.73
CA ALA A 331 -14.02 -6.14 7.58
C ALA A 331 -12.70 -6.83 7.92
N GLY A 332 -11.86 -6.22 8.77
CA GLY A 332 -10.66 -6.87 9.30
C GLY A 332 -10.97 -8.14 10.11
N GLN A 333 -12.02 -8.13 10.94
CA GLN A 333 -12.47 -9.32 11.67
C GLN A 333 -12.96 -10.41 10.70
N LEU A 334 -13.76 -10.04 9.69
CA LEU A 334 -14.27 -10.98 8.67
C LEU A 334 -13.16 -11.60 7.82
N ALA A 335 -12.18 -10.80 7.37
CA ALA A 335 -11.03 -11.29 6.61
C ALA A 335 -10.22 -12.34 7.40
N ARG A 336 -10.05 -12.12 8.71
CA ARG A 336 -9.40 -13.11 9.60
C ARG A 336 -10.20 -14.40 9.74
N ARG A 337 -11.54 -14.34 9.82
CA ARG A 337 -12.41 -15.53 9.85
C ARG A 337 -12.39 -16.32 8.54
N LEU A 338 -12.20 -15.63 7.41
CA LEU A 338 -11.95 -16.28 6.11
C LEU A 338 -10.51 -16.77 5.94
N ASN A 339 -9.62 -16.49 6.91
CA ASN A 339 -8.20 -16.84 6.86
C ASN A 339 -7.50 -16.26 5.61
N LEU A 340 -7.83 -15.03 5.23
CA LEU A 340 -7.25 -14.32 4.10
C LEU A 340 -6.44 -13.10 4.58
N PRO A 341 -5.36 -12.72 3.87
CA PRO A 341 -4.75 -11.41 4.05
C PRO A 341 -5.76 -10.29 3.76
N TYR A 342 -5.63 -9.16 4.48
CA TYR A 342 -6.56 -8.04 4.40
C TYR A 342 -5.93 -6.77 3.81
N ARG A 343 -6.60 -6.11 2.86
CA ARG A 343 -6.29 -4.78 2.34
C ARG A 343 -7.42 -3.81 2.64
N SER A 344 -7.08 -2.70 3.28
CA SER A 344 -7.95 -1.54 3.48
C SER A 344 -7.11 -0.36 3.96
N ALA A 345 -7.77 0.74 4.32
CA ALA A 345 -7.17 1.97 4.81
C ALA A 345 -6.16 2.61 3.84
N GLY A 346 -5.48 3.65 4.32
CA GLY A 346 -4.51 4.44 3.58
C GLY A 346 -4.37 5.82 4.24
N SER A 347 -3.59 6.71 3.64
CA SER A 347 -3.55 8.13 4.00
C SER A 347 -4.70 8.90 3.36
N PHE A 348 -5.92 8.39 3.53
CA PHE A 348 -7.11 8.90 2.86
C PHE A 348 -7.54 10.26 3.39
N CYS A 349 -7.83 11.17 2.47
CA CYS A 349 -8.43 12.47 2.77
C CYS A 349 -9.18 13.04 1.56
N GLY A 350 -10.17 13.91 1.83
CA GLY A 350 -10.96 14.65 0.86
C GLY A 350 -10.54 16.12 0.70
N SER A 351 -9.53 16.56 1.45
CA SER A 351 -8.98 17.92 1.35
C SER A 351 -8.31 18.13 -0.03
N LYS A 352 -8.32 19.38 -0.49
CA LYS A 352 -7.73 19.81 -1.78
C LYS A 352 -6.30 20.31 -1.61
N LEU A 353 -5.91 20.51 -0.35
CA LEU A 353 -4.61 20.99 0.08
C LEU A 353 -4.08 20.06 1.18
N PRO A 354 -2.76 19.90 1.31
CA PRO A 354 -2.17 19.16 2.42
C PRO A 354 -2.16 20.01 3.71
N ASP A 355 -3.36 20.34 4.17
CA ASP A 355 -3.64 21.19 5.32
C ASP A 355 -4.07 20.38 6.56
N ALA A 356 -4.62 21.05 7.56
CA ALA A 356 -5.11 20.39 8.78
C ALA A 356 -6.20 19.35 8.49
N GLN A 357 -7.11 19.61 7.54
CA GLN A 357 -8.12 18.61 7.14
C GLN A 357 -7.43 17.36 6.60
N ALA A 358 -6.48 17.51 5.68
CA ALA A 358 -5.74 16.39 5.12
C ALA A 358 -5.02 15.59 6.23
N ALA A 359 -4.40 16.28 7.18
CA ALA A 359 -3.68 15.66 8.28
C ALA A 359 -4.60 14.87 9.22
N TYR A 360 -5.74 15.42 9.64
CA TYR A 360 -6.67 14.73 10.54
C TYR A 360 -7.28 13.48 9.91
N GLU A 361 -7.77 13.61 8.67
CA GLU A 361 -8.38 12.48 7.96
C GLU A 361 -7.35 11.36 7.69
N THR A 362 -6.14 11.75 7.27
CA THR A 362 -5.00 10.84 7.06
C THR A 362 -4.63 10.11 8.35
N ALA A 363 -4.45 10.85 9.45
CA ALA A 363 -4.05 10.26 10.73
C ALA A 363 -5.10 9.27 11.25
N ASN A 364 -6.39 9.62 11.14
CA ASN A 364 -7.48 8.72 11.52
C ASN A 364 -7.43 7.44 10.67
N SER A 365 -7.28 7.56 9.35
CA SER A 365 -7.31 6.43 8.43
C SER A 365 -6.09 5.50 8.59
N LEU A 366 -4.88 6.05 8.75
CA LEU A 366 -3.66 5.28 8.99
C LEU A 366 -3.73 4.48 10.30
N ASN A 367 -4.13 5.12 11.40
CA ASN A 367 -4.24 4.46 12.71
C ASN A 367 -5.34 3.39 12.72
N MET A 368 -6.48 3.68 12.10
CA MET A 368 -7.55 2.70 11.88
C MET A 368 -7.02 1.47 11.14
N GLY A 369 -6.27 1.66 10.04
CA GLY A 369 -5.69 0.54 9.30
C GLY A 369 -4.73 -0.32 10.11
N LEU A 370 -3.87 0.31 10.92
CA LEU A 370 -2.96 -0.39 11.84
C LEU A 370 -3.73 -1.29 12.81
N LEU A 371 -4.71 -0.71 13.48
CA LEU A 371 -5.50 -1.36 14.52
C LEU A 371 -6.50 -2.39 13.97
N ALA A 372 -6.97 -2.23 12.73
CA ALA A 372 -7.93 -3.15 12.10
C ALA A 372 -7.34 -4.49 11.67
N GLY A 373 -6.02 -4.65 11.67
CA GLY A 373 -5.41 -5.88 11.18
C GLY A 373 -5.03 -5.85 9.70
N VAL A 374 -5.03 -4.69 9.01
CA VAL A 374 -4.64 -4.58 7.60
C VAL A 374 -3.25 -5.17 7.34
N ASN A 375 -3.13 -6.01 6.31
CA ASN A 375 -1.89 -6.65 5.86
C ASN A 375 -1.23 -5.97 4.67
N PHE A 376 -2.03 -5.35 3.79
CA PHE A 376 -1.54 -4.55 2.67
C PHE A 376 -2.29 -3.23 2.64
N MET A 377 -1.63 -2.13 3.00
CA MET A 377 -2.23 -0.79 3.00
C MET A 377 -1.80 -0.06 1.71
N LEU A 378 -2.67 -0.09 0.72
CA LEU A 378 -2.52 0.73 -0.49
C LEU A 378 -2.86 2.18 -0.15
N HIS A 379 -2.31 3.15 -0.89
CA HIS A 379 -2.51 4.58 -0.64
C HIS A 379 -1.95 5.06 0.71
N ALA A 380 -0.95 4.39 1.26
CA ALA A 380 -0.31 4.76 2.52
C ALA A 380 0.37 6.14 2.45
N CYS A 381 0.63 6.70 1.26
CA CYS A 381 1.15 8.06 1.12
C CYS A 381 0.79 8.71 -0.22
N GLY A 382 0.60 10.03 -0.21
CA GLY A 382 0.48 10.88 -1.41
C GLY A 382 -0.95 11.15 -1.89
N TRP A 383 -1.96 10.54 -1.26
CA TRP A 383 -3.36 10.72 -1.62
C TRP A 383 -3.88 12.10 -1.20
N LEU A 384 -4.60 12.76 -2.11
CA LEU A 384 -5.30 14.02 -1.89
C LEU A 384 -6.57 14.11 -2.75
N GLU A 385 -7.47 15.04 -2.43
CA GLU A 385 -8.69 15.35 -3.20
C GLU A 385 -9.55 14.10 -3.46
N GLY A 386 -9.71 13.25 -2.44
CA GLY A 386 -10.53 12.04 -2.55
C GLY A 386 -10.04 11.04 -3.61
N GLY A 387 -8.75 11.07 -3.93
CA GLY A 387 -8.11 10.13 -4.87
C GLY A 387 -7.92 10.69 -6.27
N LEU A 388 -8.32 11.95 -6.50
CA LEU A 388 -8.09 12.62 -7.78
C LEU A 388 -6.68 13.15 -7.93
N VAL A 389 -5.98 13.42 -6.83
CA VAL A 389 -4.65 14.07 -6.82
C VAL A 389 -3.61 13.20 -6.11
N ALA A 390 -2.46 13.02 -6.75
CA ALA A 390 -1.22 12.61 -6.11
C ALA A 390 -0.33 13.85 -5.88
N ASP A 391 -0.04 14.19 -4.63
CA ASP A 391 0.73 15.39 -4.28
C ASP A 391 2.11 15.00 -3.74
N PHE A 392 3.18 15.63 -4.24
CA PHE A 392 4.56 15.25 -3.92
C PHE A 392 4.94 15.56 -2.48
N GLU A 393 4.55 16.74 -1.98
CA GLU A 393 4.76 17.15 -0.60
C GLU A 393 3.90 16.31 0.36
N LYS A 394 2.62 16.06 0.03
CA LYS A 394 1.75 15.17 0.78
C LYS A 394 2.33 13.75 0.83
N PHE A 395 2.96 13.29 -0.25
CA PHE A 395 3.64 12.00 -0.26
C PHE A 395 4.73 11.92 0.79
N VAL A 396 5.61 12.93 0.88
CA VAL A 396 6.69 12.91 1.89
C VAL A 396 6.18 13.19 3.31
N MET A 397 5.09 13.96 3.46
CA MET A 397 4.37 14.15 4.72
C MET A 397 3.84 12.83 5.26
N ASP A 398 3.08 12.12 4.43
CA ASP A 398 2.50 10.83 4.80
C ASP A 398 3.59 9.78 5.03
N ALA A 399 4.63 9.74 4.19
CA ALA A 399 5.73 8.80 4.31
C ALA A 399 6.48 8.92 5.65
N ASP A 400 6.60 10.13 6.21
CA ASP A 400 7.16 10.33 7.55
C ASP A 400 6.21 9.79 8.65
N GLN A 401 4.90 9.98 8.49
CA GLN A 401 3.86 9.45 9.40
C GLN A 401 3.80 7.91 9.40
N LEU A 402 4.23 7.24 8.33
CA LEU A 402 4.37 5.78 8.33
C LEU A 402 5.37 5.27 9.38
N GLY A 403 6.32 6.12 9.80
CA GLY A 403 7.22 5.84 10.93
C GLY A 403 6.51 5.80 12.28
N VAL A 404 5.40 6.54 12.44
CA VAL A 404 4.54 6.47 13.63
C VAL A 404 3.88 5.09 13.72
N LEU A 405 3.38 4.55 12.60
CA LEU A 405 2.81 3.20 12.57
C LEU A 405 3.84 2.14 12.95
N HIS A 406 5.08 2.26 12.45
CA HIS A 406 6.18 1.39 12.87
C HIS A 406 6.47 1.49 14.37
N GLY A 407 6.46 2.71 14.92
CA GLY A 407 6.66 2.96 16.34
C GLY A 407 5.58 2.29 17.19
N LEU A 408 4.31 2.54 16.87
CA LEU A 408 3.15 1.98 17.57
C LEU A 408 3.11 0.46 17.49
N ALA A 409 3.40 -0.11 16.31
CA ALA A 409 3.36 -1.54 16.09
C ALA A 409 4.37 -2.33 16.93
N LYS A 410 5.45 -1.70 17.44
CA LYS A 410 6.41 -2.36 18.35
C LYS A 410 5.79 -2.73 19.70
N GLY A 411 4.72 -2.04 20.11
CA GLY A 411 4.17 -2.18 21.45
C GLY A 411 5.13 -1.65 22.52
N ILE A 412 4.95 -2.12 23.75
CA ILE A 412 5.77 -1.70 24.90
C ILE A 412 6.77 -2.80 25.22
N ALA A 413 8.07 -2.47 25.17
CA ALA A 413 9.11 -3.35 25.67
C ALA A 413 9.06 -3.43 27.20
N VAL A 414 9.24 -4.63 27.75
CA VAL A 414 9.16 -4.89 29.20
C VAL A 414 10.41 -5.60 29.74
N ASP A 415 11.49 -5.63 28.97
CA ASP A 415 12.78 -6.12 29.44
C ASP A 415 13.39 -5.20 30.51
N VAL A 416 14.44 -5.66 31.18
CA VAL A 416 15.07 -4.96 32.30
C VAL A 416 15.53 -3.55 31.93
N ASN A 417 16.07 -3.34 30.72
CA ASN A 417 16.47 -2.02 30.27
C ASN A 417 15.24 -1.13 30.04
N ALA A 418 14.17 -1.65 29.43
CA ALA A 418 12.93 -0.90 29.24
C ALA A 418 12.23 -0.52 30.57
N GLN A 419 12.30 -1.37 31.60
CA GLN A 419 11.77 -1.07 32.93
C GLN A 419 12.50 0.10 33.62
N ALA A 420 13.76 0.36 33.25
CA ALA A 420 14.55 1.51 33.69
C ALA A 420 14.64 1.73 35.22
N MET A 421 14.47 0.66 36.02
CA MET A 421 14.41 0.77 37.49
C MET A 421 15.68 1.36 38.12
N ASP A 422 16.85 1.08 37.54
CA ASP A 422 18.11 1.66 38.03
C ASP A 422 18.22 3.16 37.74
N ALA A 423 17.70 3.61 36.59
CA ALA A 423 17.63 5.02 36.26
C ALA A 423 16.70 5.76 37.22
N ILE A 424 15.56 5.17 37.57
CA ILE A 424 14.60 5.74 38.52
C ILE A 424 15.25 5.90 39.91
N ARG A 425 16.03 4.91 40.35
CA ARG A 425 16.80 4.98 41.61
C ARG A 425 17.94 6.00 41.55
N GLU A 426 18.66 6.07 40.44
CA GLU A 426 19.76 7.02 40.21
C GLU A 426 19.28 8.48 40.30
N VAL A 427 18.13 8.77 39.67
CA VAL A 427 17.60 10.14 39.56
C VAL A 427 16.84 10.58 40.82
N GLY A 428 15.98 9.71 41.36
CA GLY A 428 15.18 9.99 42.55
C GLY A 428 14.14 11.12 42.38
N PRO A 429 13.34 11.40 43.44
CA PRO A 429 12.32 12.45 43.41
C PRO A 429 12.91 13.85 43.22
N GLY A 430 12.33 14.63 42.29
CA GLY A 430 12.73 16.02 42.01
C GLY A 430 13.94 16.16 41.06
N GLY A 431 14.56 15.06 40.63
CA GLY A 431 15.65 15.06 39.64
C GLY A 431 15.16 15.06 38.18
N HIS A 432 16.11 14.95 37.24
CA HIS A 432 15.84 14.81 35.81
C HIS A 432 16.70 13.72 35.15
N TYR A 433 16.18 13.11 34.08
CA TYR A 433 16.81 11.93 33.44
C TYR A 433 17.82 12.25 32.33
N LEU A 434 17.99 13.52 31.93
CA LEU A 434 18.84 13.87 30.77
C LEU A 434 20.30 13.37 30.89
N GLY A 435 20.84 13.36 32.11
CA GLY A 435 22.24 13.01 32.37
C GLY A 435 22.47 11.57 32.82
N CYS A 436 21.43 10.79 33.12
CA CYS A 436 21.61 9.47 33.74
C CYS A 436 22.14 8.42 32.76
N ALA A 437 22.72 7.35 33.29
CA ALA A 437 23.38 6.31 32.49
C ALA A 437 22.43 5.68 31.47
N HIS A 438 21.18 5.45 31.87
CA HIS A 438 20.16 4.86 31.01
C HIS A 438 19.82 5.75 29.80
N THR A 439 19.59 7.05 30.00
CA THR A 439 19.35 7.97 28.87
C THR A 439 20.54 8.01 27.92
N GLN A 440 21.76 8.09 28.44
CA GLN A 440 22.97 8.11 27.60
C GLN A 440 23.14 6.83 26.78
N ALA A 441 22.74 5.68 27.32
CA ALA A 441 22.78 4.40 26.62
C ALA A 441 21.68 4.29 25.53
N ASN A 442 20.52 4.90 25.73
CA ASN A 442 19.33 4.65 24.93
C ASN A 442 18.89 5.81 24.00
N PHE A 443 19.35 7.05 24.20
CA PHE A 443 18.76 8.26 23.56
C PHE A 443 18.70 8.22 22.03
N LYS A 444 19.62 7.48 21.37
CA LYS A 444 19.66 7.39 19.90
C LYS A 444 18.52 6.56 19.31
N SER A 445 17.98 5.61 20.08
CA SER A 445 16.96 4.65 19.63
C SER A 445 15.68 4.71 20.45
N ALA A 446 15.65 5.46 21.56
CA ALA A 446 14.52 5.53 22.49
C ALA A 446 13.26 6.13 21.86
N PHE A 447 13.40 7.12 20.97
CA PHE A 447 12.27 7.84 20.41
C PHE A 447 12.27 7.79 18.89
N TRP A 448 11.07 7.70 18.31
CA TRP A 448 10.88 7.97 16.90
C TRP A 448 11.30 9.41 16.61
N LYS A 449 11.99 9.59 15.49
CA LYS A 449 12.45 10.89 15.02
C LYS A 449 11.90 11.13 13.63
N THR A 450 11.04 12.13 13.52
CA THR A 450 10.60 12.70 12.25
C THR A 450 11.76 13.24 11.44
N GLU A 451 11.69 13.07 10.13
CA GLU A 451 12.58 13.75 9.18
C GLU A 451 11.93 14.99 8.52
N LEU A 452 10.78 15.42 9.06
CA LEU A 452 9.95 16.45 8.47
C LEU A 452 9.48 17.53 9.46
N LEU A 453 8.90 17.15 10.60
CA LEU A 453 8.26 18.10 11.52
C LEU A 453 9.30 18.95 12.27
N ASP A 454 8.92 20.20 12.58
CA ASP A 454 9.73 21.12 13.37
C ASP A 454 9.34 21.05 14.86
N TYR A 455 10.32 20.86 15.74
CA TYR A 455 10.17 20.83 17.20
C TYR A 455 11.03 21.90 17.89
N LYS A 456 11.54 22.88 17.16
CA LYS A 456 12.34 23.98 17.70
C LYS A 456 11.46 24.97 18.47
N PRO A 457 12.06 25.75 19.40
CA PRO A 457 11.39 26.89 20.02
C PRO A 457 10.87 27.90 19.00
N PHE A 458 9.84 28.65 19.38
CA PHE A 458 9.18 29.64 18.51
C PHE A 458 10.16 30.63 17.89
N GLU A 459 11.06 31.19 18.70
CA GLU A 459 12.00 32.23 18.27
C GLU A 459 12.91 31.72 17.15
N THR A 460 13.40 30.48 17.26
CA THR A 460 14.23 29.86 16.21
C THR A 460 13.41 29.56 14.95
N TRP A 461 12.16 29.09 15.10
CA TRP A 461 11.28 28.84 13.96
C TRP A 461 10.94 30.14 13.21
N GLU A 462 10.68 31.23 13.93
CA GLU A 462 10.41 32.55 13.37
C GLU A 462 11.64 33.12 12.64
N GLU A 463 12.83 33.07 13.26
CA GLU A 463 14.10 33.51 12.65
C GLU A 463 14.46 32.73 11.38
N GLU A 464 14.06 31.44 11.30
CA GLU A 464 14.23 30.59 10.11
C GLU A 464 13.11 30.76 9.05
N GLY A 465 12.27 31.79 9.18
CA GLY A 465 11.28 32.17 8.18
C GLY A 465 9.89 31.58 8.38
N ALA A 466 9.56 31.12 9.59
CA ALA A 466 8.19 30.71 9.98
C ALA A 466 7.55 29.67 9.03
N ARG A 467 8.37 28.70 8.58
CA ARG A 467 7.96 27.70 7.58
C ARG A 467 6.86 26.78 8.13
N ASP A 468 5.83 26.57 7.32
CA ASP A 468 4.81 25.55 7.60
C ASP A 468 5.28 24.16 7.17
N THR A 469 4.50 23.13 7.50
CA THR A 469 4.82 21.75 7.17
C THR A 469 4.91 21.50 5.66
N TYR A 470 4.13 22.20 4.86
CA TYR A 470 4.16 22.05 3.40
C TYR A 470 5.48 22.58 2.81
N ALA A 471 5.95 23.73 3.28
CA ALA A 471 7.27 24.25 2.90
C ALA A 471 8.42 23.34 3.35
N LEU A 472 8.31 22.71 4.53
CA LEU A 472 9.27 21.69 4.98
C LEU A 472 9.23 20.45 4.07
N ALA A 473 8.04 20.05 3.62
CA ALA A 473 7.85 18.94 2.70
C ALA A 473 8.45 19.22 1.32
N SER A 474 8.29 20.42 0.75
CA SER A 474 8.92 20.78 -0.53
C SER A 474 10.45 20.65 -0.46
N ASN A 475 11.07 21.14 0.62
CA ASN A 475 12.51 20.98 0.86
C ASN A 475 12.92 19.50 0.95
N ARG A 476 12.07 18.66 1.55
CA ARG A 476 12.32 17.21 1.66
C ARG A 476 12.20 16.52 0.30
N VAL A 477 11.21 16.86 -0.53
CA VAL A 477 11.07 16.35 -1.90
C VAL A 477 12.33 16.64 -2.71
N GLU A 478 12.78 17.90 -2.73
CA GLU A 478 14.00 18.32 -3.44
C GLU A 478 15.23 17.54 -2.97
N LYS A 479 15.42 17.40 -1.66
CA LYS A 479 16.53 16.66 -1.09
C LYS A 479 16.51 15.19 -1.49
N LEU A 480 15.35 14.53 -1.44
CA LEU A 480 15.23 13.11 -1.78
C LEU A 480 15.52 12.87 -3.26
N LEU A 481 15.01 13.72 -4.15
CA LEU A 481 15.26 13.62 -5.59
C LEU A 481 16.73 13.93 -5.94
N ALA A 482 17.34 14.95 -5.31
CA ALA A 482 18.74 15.31 -5.56
C ALA A 482 19.74 14.25 -5.06
N THR A 483 19.35 13.42 -4.10
CA THR A 483 20.20 12.37 -3.52
C THR A 483 19.85 10.97 -3.98
N TYR A 484 18.83 10.82 -4.84
CA TYR A 484 18.42 9.55 -5.42
C TYR A 484 19.58 8.86 -6.15
N ARG A 485 19.70 7.55 -5.96
CA ARG A 485 20.61 6.68 -6.70
C ARG A 485 19.84 5.48 -7.22
N GLN A 486 19.85 5.29 -8.53
CA GLN A 486 19.17 4.18 -9.16
C GLN A 486 19.72 2.84 -8.65
N PRO A 487 18.85 1.93 -8.16
CA PRO A 487 19.30 0.61 -7.73
C PRO A 487 19.81 -0.20 -8.92
N GLU A 488 20.90 -0.96 -8.71
CA GLU A 488 21.53 -1.76 -9.76
C GLU A 488 20.54 -2.71 -10.42
N LEU A 489 20.64 -2.85 -11.74
CA LEU A 489 19.92 -3.81 -12.56
C LEU A 489 20.91 -4.36 -13.59
N SER A 490 20.89 -5.67 -13.83
CA SER A 490 21.81 -6.26 -14.79
C SER A 490 21.54 -5.72 -16.20
N GLN A 491 22.62 -5.49 -16.96
CA GLN A 491 22.52 -4.84 -18.27
C GLN A 491 21.72 -5.67 -19.27
N ASP A 492 21.88 -6.99 -19.26
CA ASP A 492 21.14 -7.93 -20.09
C ASP A 492 19.63 -7.87 -19.84
N VAL A 493 19.20 -7.82 -18.57
CA VAL A 493 17.79 -7.69 -18.19
C VAL A 493 17.25 -6.32 -18.59
N ALA A 494 18.02 -5.25 -18.37
CA ALA A 494 17.62 -3.90 -18.76
C ALA A 494 17.42 -3.77 -20.28
N GLU A 495 18.35 -4.32 -21.07
CA GLU A 495 18.27 -4.34 -22.54
C GLU A 495 17.08 -5.20 -23.02
N ALA A 496 16.85 -6.36 -22.43
CA ALA A 496 15.72 -7.24 -22.77
C ALA A 496 14.37 -6.59 -22.47
N LEU A 497 14.21 -5.93 -21.32
CA LEU A 497 13.01 -5.17 -20.98
C LEU A 497 12.78 -4.02 -21.97
N ALA A 498 13.83 -3.27 -22.30
CA ALA A 498 13.74 -2.17 -23.27
C ALA A 498 13.35 -2.66 -24.66
N ALA A 499 13.92 -3.77 -25.12
CA ALA A 499 13.58 -4.39 -26.39
C ALA A 499 12.11 -4.84 -26.42
N TYR A 500 11.65 -5.52 -25.37
CA TYR A 500 10.26 -5.97 -25.24
C TYR A 500 9.27 -4.79 -25.31
N VAL A 501 9.53 -3.72 -24.54
CA VAL A 501 8.66 -2.53 -24.55
C VAL A 501 8.64 -1.86 -25.93
N ALA A 502 9.80 -1.74 -26.58
CA ALA A 502 9.88 -1.15 -27.91
C ALA A 502 9.10 -1.98 -28.95
N GLU A 503 9.25 -3.31 -28.93
CA GLU A 503 8.55 -4.22 -29.84
C GLU A 503 7.03 -4.19 -29.62
N LYS A 504 6.55 -4.27 -28.37
CA LYS A 504 5.12 -4.19 -28.04
C LYS A 504 4.53 -2.84 -28.42
N LYS A 505 5.25 -1.74 -28.20
CA LYS A 505 4.79 -0.41 -28.67
C LYS A 505 4.74 -0.32 -30.18
N ALA A 506 5.64 -0.98 -30.90
CA ALA A 506 5.64 -1.00 -32.37
C ALA A 506 4.54 -1.91 -32.95
N SER A 507 4.08 -2.92 -32.20
CA SER A 507 3.06 -3.87 -32.66
C SER A 507 1.63 -3.31 -32.66
N MET A 508 1.41 -2.08 -32.16
CA MET A 508 0.09 -1.46 -32.11
C MET A 508 0.14 0.04 -32.43
N PRO A 509 -0.85 0.60 -33.14
CA PRO A 509 -0.98 2.05 -33.29
C PRO A 509 -1.27 2.72 -31.95
N ASP A 510 -0.97 4.00 -31.83
CA ASP A 510 -1.35 4.78 -30.64
C ASP A 510 -2.88 4.89 -30.54
N SER A 511 -3.42 4.66 -29.34
CA SER A 511 -4.79 5.05 -29.01
C SER A 511 -4.87 6.55 -28.70
N PHE A 512 -5.98 6.99 -28.10
CA PHE A 512 -6.06 8.32 -27.50
C PHE A 512 -5.07 8.47 -26.32
N MET A 513 -4.76 9.73 -26.03
CA MET A 513 -3.88 10.18 -24.93
C MET A 513 -4.57 10.13 -23.57
#